data_AF-A0A0A6CWV5-F1
#
_entry.id   AF-A0A0A6CWV5-F1
#
_cell.length_a   1.000
_cell.length_b   1.000
_cell.length_c   1.000
_cell.angle_alpha   90.00
_cell.angle_beta   90.00
_cell.angle_gamma   90.00
#
_symmetry.space_group_name_H-M   'P 1'
#
loop_
_entity.id
_entity.type
_entity.pdbx_description
1 polymer ?
#
loop_
_entity_poly.entity_id
_entity_poly.type
_entity_poly.pdbx_seq_one_letter_code
_entity_poly.pdbx_strand_id
1 'polypeptide(L)'
;MGSFSRFSPVRAYRDLRLFLRGRQPYELGFLALAMLVTGFLIYAFSKDSYAEREYRPNIVYVEQWPADRTDAQIVAQQKIDAPIKAARLAEQKKREEETRASFKRMDDKLKALGI
;
A
#
# COMPACT_ATOMS: atom_id res chain seq x y z
N MET A 1 -27.39 26.51 24.33
CA MET A 1 -26.40 27.60 24.48
C MET A 1 -25.09 27.17 23.83
N GLY A 2 -24.71 27.77 22.71
CA GLY A 2 -23.61 27.28 21.86
C GLY A 2 -22.21 27.59 22.41
N SER A 3 -21.25 26.69 22.14
CA SER A 3 -19.87 26.74 22.65
C SER A 3 -19.13 28.04 22.35
N PHE A 4 -19.47 28.73 21.25
CA PHE A 4 -18.85 29.99 20.83
C PHE A 4 -19.21 31.21 21.69
N SER A 5 -20.28 31.15 22.49
CA SER A 5 -20.64 32.19 23.46
C SER A 5 -19.83 32.08 24.76
N ARG A 6 -19.34 30.87 25.09
CA ARG A 6 -18.55 30.59 26.30
C ARG A 6 -17.04 30.61 26.04
N PHE A 7 -16.62 30.18 24.85
CA PHE A 7 -15.23 30.20 24.42
C PHE A 7 -15.09 31.06 23.17
N SER A 8 -14.51 32.25 23.33
CA SER A 8 -14.25 33.17 22.23
C SER A 8 -12.90 32.82 21.57
N PRO A 9 -12.88 32.33 20.31
CA PRO A 9 -11.64 31.96 19.62
C PRO A 9 -10.71 33.17 19.42
N VAL A 10 -11.31 34.35 19.24
CA VAL A 10 -10.57 35.61 19.06
C VAL A 10 -9.82 35.99 20.33
N ARG A 11 -10.43 35.80 21.51
CA ARG A 11 -9.74 36.02 22.79
C ARG A 11 -8.62 35.02 23.00
N ALA A 12 -8.85 33.74 22.71
CA ALA A 12 -7.81 32.71 22.83
C ALA A 12 -6.59 33.00 21.95
N TYR A 13 -6.80 33.43 20.70
CA TYR A 13 -5.69 33.81 19.82
C TYR A 13 -4.93 35.04 20.32
N ARG A 14 -5.64 36.07 20.80
CA ARG A 14 -4.99 37.27 21.36
C ARG A 14 -4.17 36.91 22.60
N ASP A 15 -4.69 36.06 23.47
CA ASP A 15 -4.02 35.59 24.67
C ASP A 15 -2.76 34.79 24.34
N LEU A 16 -2.87 33.83 23.42
CA LEU A 16 -1.72 33.07 22.91
C LEU A 16 -0.65 33.98 22.32
N ARG A 17 -1.02 34.96 21.49
CA ARG A 17 -0.07 35.93 20.92
C ARG A 17 0.63 36.75 22.01
N LEU A 18 -0.11 37.14 23.05
CA LEU A 18 0.43 37.93 24.16
C LEU A 18 1.43 37.10 24.98
N PHE A 19 1.08 35.84 25.26
CA PHE A 19 1.96 34.87 25.91
C PHE A 19 3.24 34.63 25.11
N LEU A 20 3.14 34.39 23.79
CA LEU A 20 4.29 34.14 22.93
C LEU A 20 5.19 35.37 22.78
N ARG A 21 4.65 36.59 22.89
CA ARG A 21 5.42 37.84 22.82
C ARG A 21 6.30 38.07 24.06
N GLY A 22 5.94 37.50 25.21
CA GLY A 22 6.72 37.60 26.45
C GLY A 22 7.85 36.57 26.58
N ARG A 23 7.99 35.66 25.60
CA ARG A 23 8.95 34.56 25.61
C ARG A 23 10.28 34.95 24.97
N GLN A 24 11.33 34.24 25.33
CA GLN A 24 12.65 34.48 24.76
C GLN A 24 12.72 33.98 23.30
N PRO A 25 13.52 34.59 22.42
CA PRO A 25 13.57 34.23 20.99
C PRO A 25 13.92 32.75 20.76
N TYR A 26 14.81 32.19 21.59
CA TYR A 26 15.22 30.79 21.47
C TYR A 26 14.11 29.80 21.84
N GLU A 27 13.21 30.15 22.77
CA GLU A 27 12.08 29.30 23.15
C GLU A 27 11.11 29.11 21.98
N LEU A 28 10.90 30.18 21.19
CA LEU A 28 10.10 30.13 19.97
C LEU A 28 10.79 29.31 18.87
N GLY A 29 12.13 29.38 18.78
CA GLY A 29 12.92 28.55 17.89
C GLY A 29 12.77 27.05 18.21
N PHE A 30 12.90 26.67 19.48
CA PHE A 30 12.69 25.29 19.92
C PHE A 30 11.24 24.82 19.72
N LEU A 31 10.25 25.68 19.96
CA LEU A 31 8.85 25.37 19.68
C LEU A 31 8.65 25.07 18.19
N ALA A 32 9.17 25.92 17.30
CA ALA A 32 9.08 25.73 15.86
C ALA A 32 9.76 24.43 15.42
N LEU A 33 10.95 24.14 15.96
CA LEU A 33 11.69 22.90 15.67
C LEU A 33 10.91 21.65 16.13
N ALA A 34 10.33 21.69 17.33
CA ALA A 34 9.54 20.59 17.86
C ALA A 34 8.30 20.30 17.00
N MET A 35 7.57 21.35 16.60
CA MET A 35 6.43 21.21 15.68
C MET A 35 6.86 20.69 14.31
N LEU A 36 8.03 21.13 13.81
CA LEU A 36 8.57 20.67 12.54
C LEU A 36 8.91 19.18 12.56
N VAL A 37 9.66 18.72 13.56
CA VAL A 37 10.08 17.31 13.67
C VAL A 37 8.86 16.41 13.85
N THR A 38 7.95 16.76 14.75
CA THR A 38 6.74 15.97 15.00
C THR A 38 5.81 15.95 13.78
N GLY A 39 5.58 17.10 13.14
CA GLY A 39 4.80 17.21 11.92
C GLY A 39 5.42 16.44 10.76
N PHE A 40 6.75 16.47 10.63
CA PHE A 40 7.48 15.72 9.62
C PHE A 40 7.29 14.21 9.78
N LEU A 41 7.38 13.70 11.02
CA LEU A 41 7.15 12.27 11.28
C LEU A 41 5.73 11.86 10.90
N ILE A 42 4.71 12.64 11.32
CA ILE A 42 3.31 12.38 10.95
C ILE A 42 3.14 12.39 9.43
N TYR A 43 3.75 13.36 8.74
CA TYR A 43 3.71 13.45 7.28
C TYR A 43 4.36 12.24 6.62
N ALA A 44 5.55 11.84 7.08
CA ALA A 44 6.28 10.70 6.54
C ALA A 44 5.47 9.41 6.68
N PHE A 45 4.92 9.14 7.88
CA PHE A 45 4.04 7.98 8.09
C PHE A 45 2.77 8.05 7.25
N SER A 46 2.11 9.21 7.17
CA SER A 46 0.89 9.37 6.36
C SER A 46 1.15 9.12 4.88
N LYS A 47 2.29 9.60 4.36
CA LYS A 47 2.71 9.35 2.97
C LYS A 47 3.03 7.88 2.72
N ASP A 48 3.65 7.20 3.70
CA ASP A 48 4.05 5.79 3.63
C ASP A 48 2.92 4.82 3.99
N SER A 49 1.77 5.30 4.48
CA SER A 49 0.62 4.48 4.88
C SER A 49 -0.16 3.90 3.70
N TYR A 50 0.47 3.71 2.54
CA TYR A 50 -0.14 2.94 1.46
C TYR A 50 -0.22 1.47 1.86
N ALA A 51 -1.36 1.09 2.47
CA ALA A 51 -1.74 -0.29 2.63
C ALA A 51 -2.35 -0.76 1.30
N GLU A 52 -1.66 -1.67 0.62
CA GLU A 52 -2.24 -2.44 -0.48
C GLU A 52 -3.59 -2.99 0.02
N ARG A 53 -4.68 -2.71 -0.70
CA ARG A 53 -5.99 -3.25 -0.32
C ARG A 53 -5.85 -4.76 -0.21
N GLU A 54 -6.26 -5.32 0.93
CA GLU A 54 -6.23 -6.77 1.15
C GLU A 54 -6.90 -7.46 -0.04
N TYR A 55 -6.08 -8.11 -0.88
CA TYR A 55 -6.59 -8.83 -2.03
C TYR A 55 -7.42 -9.99 -1.49
N ARG A 56 -8.74 -9.86 -1.60
CA ARG A 56 -9.67 -10.97 -1.33
C ARG A 56 -9.89 -11.70 -2.64
N PRO A 57 -9.18 -12.82 -2.90
CA PRO A 57 -9.42 -13.57 -4.12
C PRO A 57 -10.88 -14.02 -4.14
N ASN A 58 -11.56 -13.80 -5.26
CA ASN A 58 -12.82 -14.47 -5.52
C ASN A 58 -12.49 -15.92 -5.92
N ILE A 59 -12.27 -16.78 -4.92
CA ILE A 59 -11.91 -18.18 -5.15
C ILE A 59 -13.19 -18.94 -5.50
N VAL A 60 -13.37 -19.21 -6.79
CA VAL A 60 -14.34 -20.20 -7.26
C VAL A 60 -13.68 -21.57 -7.11
N TYR A 61 -13.98 -22.28 -6.01
CA TYR A 61 -13.42 -23.62 -5.75
C TYR A 61 -13.92 -24.66 -6.76
N VAL A 62 -15.19 -24.52 -7.18
CA VAL A 62 -15.83 -25.37 -8.17
C VAL A 62 -16.71 -24.50 -9.06
N GLU A 63 -16.43 -24.52 -10.35
CA GLU A 63 -17.31 -23.90 -11.35
C GLU A 63 -18.58 -24.75 -11.47
N GLN A 64 -19.72 -24.19 -11.08
CA GLN A 64 -21.01 -24.86 -11.24
C GLN A 64 -21.49 -24.72 -12.69
N TRP A 65 -21.69 -25.85 -13.36
CA TRP A 65 -22.19 -25.88 -14.73
C TRP A 65 -23.65 -26.34 -14.75
N PRO A 66 -24.50 -25.77 -15.62
CA PRO A 66 -25.87 -26.21 -15.79
C PRO A 66 -25.92 -27.67 -16.27
N ALA A 67 -26.87 -28.45 -15.76
CA ALA A 67 -27.01 -29.87 -16.07
C ALA A 67 -27.47 -30.14 -17.51
N ASP A 68 -28.11 -29.15 -18.13
CA ASP A 68 -28.61 -29.14 -19.51
C ASP A 68 -27.57 -28.63 -20.53
N ARG A 69 -26.32 -28.40 -20.11
CA ARG A 69 -25.25 -27.95 -21.00
C ARG A 69 -24.99 -28.97 -22.12
N THR A 70 -24.90 -28.48 -23.36
CA THR A 70 -24.62 -29.34 -24.53
C THR A 70 -23.13 -29.42 -24.85
N ASP A 71 -22.70 -30.50 -25.49
CA ASP A 71 -21.32 -30.67 -25.96
C ASP A 71 -20.84 -29.54 -26.87
N ALA A 72 -21.75 -29.00 -27.70
CA ALA A 72 -21.45 -27.86 -28.55
C ALA A 72 -21.06 -26.61 -27.74
N GLN A 73 -21.75 -26.36 -26.62
CA GLN A 73 -21.44 -25.26 -25.70
C GLN A 73 -20.13 -25.50 -24.94
N ILE A 74 -19.79 -26.75 -24.64
CA ILE A 74 -18.51 -27.12 -24.01
C ILE A 74 -17.36 -26.81 -24.97
N VAL A 75 -17.43 -27.29 -26.20
CA VAL A 75 -16.38 -27.08 -27.22
C VAL A 75 -16.22 -25.60 -27.56
N ALA A 76 -17.32 -24.85 -27.67
CA ALA A 76 -17.27 -23.40 -27.88
C ALA A 76 -16.53 -22.68 -26.76
N GLN A 77 -16.84 -23.00 -25.50
CA GLN A 77 -16.18 -22.40 -24.34
C GLN A 77 -14.69 -22.80 -24.25
N GLN A 78 -14.36 -24.07 -24.50
CA GLN A 78 -12.97 -24.53 -24.51
C GLN A 78 -12.10 -23.80 -25.53
N LYS A 79 -12.64 -23.45 -26.70
CA LYS A 79 -11.92 -22.65 -27.70
C LYS A 79 -11.57 -21.25 -27.21
N ILE A 80 -12.41 -20.68 -26.35
CA ILE A 80 -12.18 -19.37 -25.71
C ILE A 80 -11.17 -19.51 -24.57
N ASP A 81 -11.31 -20.54 -23.73
CA ASP A 81 -10.51 -20.70 -22.52
C ASP A 81 -9.10 -21.23 -22.80
N ALA A 82 -8.92 -22.03 -23.85
CA ALA A 82 -7.63 -22.61 -24.23
C ALA A 82 -6.51 -21.57 -24.42
N PRO A 83 -6.67 -20.50 -25.23
CA PRO A 83 -5.63 -19.47 -25.37
C PRO A 83 -5.38 -18.70 -24.07
N ILE A 84 -6.42 -18.41 -23.29
CA ILE A 84 -6.29 -17.72 -21.99
C ILE A 84 -5.48 -18.58 -21.02
N LYS A 85 -5.76 -19.88 -20.96
CA LYS A 85 -5.02 -20.84 -20.13
C LYS A 85 -3.57 -20.98 -20.60
N ALA A 86 -3.34 -21.06 -21.91
CA ALA A 86 -2.00 -21.14 -22.48
C ALA A 86 -1.14 -19.90 -22.14
N ALA A 87 -1.72 -18.69 -22.27
CA ALA A 87 -1.05 -17.45 -21.91
C ALA A 87 -0.68 -17.41 -20.42
N ARG A 88 -1.63 -17.74 -19.53
CA ARG A 88 -1.38 -17.80 -18.07
C ARG A 88 -0.28 -18.79 -17.71
N LEU A 89 -0.28 -19.97 -18.32
CA LEU A 89 0.77 -20.98 -18.10
C LEU A 89 2.13 -20.53 -18.62
N ALA A 90 2.17 -19.83 -19.76
CA ALA A 90 3.41 -19.29 -20.30
C ALA A 90 4.00 -18.19 -19.39
N GLU A 91 3.18 -17.29 -18.86
CA GLU A 91 3.62 -16.27 -17.90
C GLU A 91 4.11 -16.88 -16.59
N GLN A 92 3.43 -17.91 -16.08
CA GLN A 92 3.88 -18.63 -14.89
C GLN A 92 5.25 -19.28 -15.13
N LYS A 93 5.41 -20.00 -16.25
CA LYS A 93 6.69 -20.62 -16.61
C LYS A 93 7.82 -19.59 -16.74
N LYS A 94 7.58 -18.45 -17.39
CA LYS A 94 8.58 -17.37 -17.48
C LYS A 94 9.02 -16.88 -16.11
N ARG A 95 8.07 -16.61 -15.20
CA ARG A 95 8.39 -16.17 -13.83
C ARG A 95 9.17 -17.23 -13.05
N GLU A 96 8.81 -18.50 -13.19
CA GLU A 96 9.54 -19.60 -12.57
C GLU A 96 10.96 -19.72 -13.11
N GLU A 97 11.15 -19.59 -14.43
CA GLU A 97 12.46 -19.62 -15.09
C GLU A 97 13.33 -18.45 -14.66
N GLU A 98 12.79 -17.23 -14.61
CA GLU A 98 13.48 -16.04 -14.12
C GLU A 98 13.92 -16.20 -12.67
N THR A 99 13.03 -16.74 -11.83
CA THR A 99 13.31 -17.02 -10.42
C THR A 99 14.40 -18.09 -10.28
N ARG A 100 14.32 -19.20 -11.01
CA ARG A 100 15.37 -20.24 -11.02
C ARG A 100 16.71 -19.67 -11.51
N ALA A 101 16.70 -18.83 -12.53
CA ALA A 101 17.91 -18.20 -13.04
C ALA A 101 18.53 -17.23 -12.04
N SER A 102 17.73 -16.45 -11.30
CA SER A 102 18.25 -15.56 -10.25
C SER A 102 18.87 -16.35 -9.11
N PHE A 103 18.23 -17.42 -8.64
CA PHE A 103 18.79 -18.33 -7.64
C PHE A 103 20.08 -18.98 -8.10
N LYS A 104 20.14 -19.48 -9.34
CA LYS A 104 21.36 -20.05 -9.91
C LYS A 104 22.52 -19.05 -9.93
N ARG A 105 22.26 -17.80 -10.35
CA ARG A 105 23.30 -16.74 -10.35
C ARG A 105 23.80 -16.41 -8.94
N MET A 106 22.93 -16.48 -7.93
CA MET A 106 23.33 -16.28 -6.54
C MET A 106 24.16 -17.45 -6.03
N ASP A 107 23.73 -18.68 -6.31
CA ASP A 107 24.47 -19.90 -5.98
C ASP A 107 25.88 -19.91 -6.59
N ASP A 108 25.98 -19.58 -7.89
CA ASP A 108 27.26 -19.48 -8.59
C ASP A 108 28.20 -18.42 -7.94
N LYS A 109 27.65 -17.31 -7.45
CA LYS A 109 28.41 -16.26 -6.74
C LYS A 109 28.87 -16.72 -5.36
N LEU A 110 28.01 -17.38 -4.60
CA LEU A 110 28.35 -17.92 -3.28
C LEU A 110 29.47 -18.97 -3.40
N LYS A 111 29.31 -19.90 -4.35
CA LYS A 111 30.33 -20.89 -4.67
C LYS A 111 31.68 -20.27 -5.07
N ALA A 112 31.65 -19.17 -5.82
CA ALA A 112 32.87 -18.41 -6.17
C ALA A 112 33.54 -17.75 -4.95
N LEU A 113 32.77 -17.40 -3.92
CA LEU A 113 33.25 -16.86 -2.64
C LEU A 113 33.66 -17.96 -1.63
N GLY A 114 33.48 -19.23 -1.97
CA GLY A 114 33.91 -20.37 -1.15
C GLY A 114 32.99 -20.70 0.03
N ILE A 115 31.73 -20.25 -0.01
CA ILE A 115 30.67 -20.55 0.97
C ILE A 115 29.46 -21.08 0.19
#